data_AF-A0A8T5GT01-F1
#
_entry.id   AF-A0A8T5GT01-F1
#
_cell.length_a   1.000
_cell.length_b   1.000
_cell.length_c   1.000
_cell.angle_alpha   90.00
_cell.angle_beta   90.00
_cell.angle_gamma   90.00
#
_symmetry.space_group_name_H-M   'P 1'
#
loop_
_entity.id
_entity.type
_entity.pdbx_description
1 polymer ?
#
loop_
_entity_poly.entity_id
_entity_poly.type
_entity_poly.pdbx_seq_one_letter_code
_entity_poly.pdbx_strand_id
1 'polypeptide(L)' 'EEAAPEEAPAEEAAPASDVDHSSMTVAELKELLKAAGKPVSGKKADLIARLNE' A
#
# COMPACT_ATOMS: atom_id res chain seq x y z
N GLU A 1 -25.41 17.03 -34.08
CA GLU A 1 -24.36 17.20 -33.07
C GLU A 1 -24.92 16.80 -31.73
N GLU A 2 -24.23 16.10 -30.85
CA GLU A 2 -23.01 15.28 -30.89
C GLU A 2 -23.05 14.57 -29.51
N ALA A 3 -22.95 13.24 -29.50
CA ALA A 3 -21.76 12.54 -29.00
C ALA A 3 -21.45 12.89 -27.53
N ALA A 4 -21.92 12.08 -26.58
CA ALA A 4 -21.24 10.87 -26.07
C ALA A 4 -20.47 11.22 -24.78
N PRO A 5 -20.83 10.63 -23.63
CA PRO A 5 -20.01 10.71 -22.42
C PRO A 5 -18.72 9.92 -22.67
N GLU A 6 -17.60 10.63 -22.66
CA GLU A 6 -16.26 10.07 -22.81
C GLU A 6 -15.89 9.25 -21.56
N GLU A 7 -15.89 7.94 -21.77
CA GLU A 7 -14.89 6.98 -21.32
C GLU A 7 -14.48 6.97 -19.84
N ALA A 8 -15.05 6.00 -19.12
CA ALA A 8 -14.19 5.11 -18.35
C ALA A 8 -13.64 4.03 -19.30
N PRO A 9 -12.33 3.75 -19.24
CA PRO A 9 -12.01 2.39 -18.83
C PRO A 9 -10.96 2.36 -17.72
N ALA A 10 -11.10 1.32 -16.91
CA ALA A 10 -10.11 0.87 -15.95
C ALA A 10 -8.72 0.76 -16.60
N GLU A 11 -7.73 1.44 -16.02
CA GLU A 11 -6.36 0.94 -16.07
C GLU A 11 -6.01 0.37 -14.71
N GLU A 12 -6.05 -0.95 -14.70
CA GLU A 12 -5.50 -1.83 -13.69
C GLU A 12 -4.02 -1.51 -13.44
N ALA A 13 -3.73 -0.97 -12.26
CA ALA A 13 -2.43 -1.12 -11.63
C ALA A 13 -2.63 -1.78 -10.27
N ALA A 14 -3.13 -3.02 -10.28
CA ALA A 14 -2.55 -3.97 -9.36
C ALA A 14 -1.12 -4.21 -9.88
N PRO A 15 -0.13 -3.87 -9.07
CA PRO A 15 0.54 -4.96 -8.40
C PRO A 15 0.08 -4.98 -6.96
N ALA A 16 -0.82 -5.92 -6.65
CA ALA A 16 -0.59 -6.68 -5.44
C ALA A 16 0.90 -7.12 -5.47
N SER A 17 1.60 -6.82 -4.37
CA SER A 17 2.82 -7.50 -3.89
C SER A 17 4.12 -6.72 -3.74
N ASP A 18 4.24 -5.43 -4.06
CA ASP A 18 5.48 -4.68 -3.73
C ASP A 18 5.26 -3.18 -3.55
N VAL A 19 4.38 -2.78 -2.61
CA VAL A 19 4.58 -1.45 -2.01
C VAL A 19 5.90 -1.56 -1.25
N ASP A 20 6.94 -0.91 -1.78
CA ASP A 20 8.31 -0.95 -1.26
C ASP A 20 8.40 -0.13 0.05
N HIS A 21 7.72 -0.63 1.07
CA HIS A 21 7.72 -0.17 2.46
C HIS A 21 9.16 -0.11 3.03
N SER A 22 10.12 -0.74 2.35
CA SER A 22 11.56 -0.60 2.60
C SER A 22 12.07 0.83 2.50
N SER A 23 11.45 1.66 1.65
CA SER A 23 11.76 3.09 1.54
C SER A 23 11.07 3.96 2.58
N MET A 24 10.05 3.46 3.28
CA MET A 24 9.37 4.20 4.34
C MET A 24 10.16 4.21 5.64
N THR A 25 9.83 5.13 6.54
CA THR A 25 10.45 5.21 7.86
C THR A 25 9.83 4.22 8.84
N VAL A 26 10.57 3.82 9.88
CA VAL A 26 10.01 2.97 10.96
C VAL A 26 8.79 3.60 11.60
N ALA A 27 8.71 4.94 11.66
CA ALA A 27 7.55 5.66 12.17
C ALA A 27 6.32 5.41 11.29
N GLU A 28 6.42 5.64 9.98
CA GLU A 28 5.32 5.43 9.04
C GLU A 28 4.87 3.96 8.99
N LEU A 29 5.81 3.03 8.97
CA LEU A 29 5.50 1.60 9.00
C LEU A 29 4.73 1.20 10.26
N LYS A 30 5.09 1.78 11.41
CA LYS A 30 4.37 1.56 12.67
C LYS A 30 2.99 2.18 12.64
N GLU A 31 2.81 3.36 12.06
CA GLU A 31 1.51 3.99 11.93
C GLU A 31 0.57 3.19 11.03
N LEU A 32 1.06 2.71 9.89
CA LEU A 32 0.30 1.83 8.99
C LEU A 32 -0.11 0.53 9.68
N LEU A 33 0.82 -0.13 10.38
CA LEU A 33 0.50 -1.34 11.13
C LEU A 33 -0.48 -1.08 12.27
N LYS A 34 -0.34 0.04 12.98
CA LYS A 34 -1.27 0.43 14.04
C LYS A 34 -2.66 0.75 13.50
N ALA A 35 -2.75 1.43 12.35
CA ALA A 35 -3.99 1.69 11.65
C ALA A 35 -4.64 0.39 11.14
N ALA A 36 -3.83 -0.57 10.68
CA ALA A 36 -4.26 -1.90 10.29
C ALA A 36 -4.54 -2.85 11.47
N GLY A 37 -4.29 -2.43 12.72
CA GLY A 37 -4.44 -3.28 13.91
C GLY A 37 -3.42 -4.43 14.01
N LYS A 38 -2.37 -4.41 13.18
CA LYS A 38 -1.28 -5.40 13.19
C LYS A 38 -0.21 -5.02 14.25
N PRO A 39 0.53 -5.99 14.80
CA PRO A 39 1.55 -5.71 15.81
C PRO A 39 2.69 -4.86 15.25
N VAL A 40 3.11 -3.84 16.00
CA VAL A 40 4.19 -2.88 15.67
C VAL A 40 5.54 -3.22 16.32
N SER A 41 5.67 -4.44 16.86
CA SER A 41 6.90 -4.95 17.47
C SER A 41 7.76 -5.66 16.44
N GLY A 42 9.05 -5.35 16.40
CA GLY A 42 10.01 -5.97 15.49
C GLY A 42 11.01 -4.99 14.91
N LYS A 43 11.90 -5.49 14.06
CA LYS A 43 12.82 -4.66 13.26
C LYS A 43 12.09 -4.10 12.04
N LYS A 44 12.67 -3.09 11.38
CA LYS A 44 12.10 -2.48 10.16
C LYS A 44 11.65 -3.53 9.12
N ALA A 45 12.47 -4.56 8.87
CA ALA A 45 12.15 -5.64 7.94
C ALA A 45 10.89 -6.43 8.33
N ASP A 46 10.64 -6.65 9.62
CA ASP A 46 9.47 -7.36 10.13
C ASP A 46 8.19 -6.51 9.95
N LEU A 47 8.32 -5.19 10.16
CA LEU A 47 7.22 -4.24 9.91
C LEU A 47 6.86 -4.20 8.41
N ILE A 48 7.87 -4.20 7.55
CA ILE A 48 7.72 -4.22 6.09
C ILE A 48 7.07 -5.52 5.63
N ALA A 49 7.56 -6.67 6.10
CA ALA A 49 7.01 -7.97 5.76
C ALA A 49 5.53 -8.07 6.12
N ARG A 50 5.12 -7.57 7.29
CA ARG A 50 3.71 -7.54 7.70
C ARG A 50 2.81 -6.63 6.87
N LEU A 51 3.38 -5.59 6.25
CA LEU A 51 2.65 -4.69 5.36
C LEU A 51 2.64 -5.18 3.91
N ASN A 52 3.58 -6.07 3.55
CA ASN A 52 3.67 -6.69 2.24
C ASN A 52 3.02 -8.09 2.19
N GLU A 53 2.50 -8.58 3.33
CA GLU A 53 1.67 -9.78 3.49
C GLU A 53 0.18 -9.41 3.57
#